data_AF-A0A453D2D6-F1
#
_entry.id   AF-A0A453D2D6-F1
#
_cell.length_a   1.000
_cell.length_b   1.000
_cell.length_c   1.000
_cell.angle_alpha   90.00
_cell.angle_beta   90.00
_cell.angle_gamma   90.00
#
_symmetry.space_group_name_H-M   'P 1'
#
loop_
_entity.id
_entity.type
_entity.pdbx_description
1 polymer ?
#
loop_
_entity_poly.entity_id
_entity_poly.type
_entity_poly.pdbx_seq_one_letter_code
_entity_poly.pdbx_strand_id
1 'polypeptide(L)'
;ETAKELGDLALFLAHVAPFYPNDLADLPDQIGGLLDTNARALPSGLRVHLVQVLILLVNRKIVDLEDTMELFMELQVIGDRAVKKLAFSHIVHSIRRMNQKHKNEAKNRKLQGILFKLVQVCNILHLV
;
A
#
# COMPACT_ATOMS: atom_id res chain seq x y z
N GLU A 1 -11.15 -12.18 17.16
CA GLU A 1 -10.84 -11.14 18.15
C GLU A 1 -9.45 -10.56 17.92
N THR A 2 -8.39 -11.36 18.10
CA THR A 2 -6.97 -10.94 17.98
C THR A 2 -6.60 -10.22 16.68
N ALA A 3 -7.07 -10.72 15.52
CA ALA A 3 -6.77 -10.09 14.23
C ALA A 3 -7.40 -8.70 14.07
N LYS A 4 -8.53 -8.44 14.73
CA LYS A 4 -9.18 -7.13 14.73
C LYS A 4 -8.38 -6.18 15.64
N GLU A 5 -8.06 -6.62 16.86
CA GLU A 5 -7.26 -5.84 17.82
C GLU A 5 -5.91 -5.43 17.26
N LEU A 6 -5.21 -6.35 16.56
CA LEU A 6 -3.95 -6.04 15.90
C LEU A 6 -4.13 -4.97 14.81
N GLY A 7 -5.19 -5.07 14.01
CA GLY A 7 -5.51 -4.07 12.99
C GLY A 7 -5.82 -2.70 13.60
N ASP A 8 -6.61 -2.68 14.68
CA ASP A 8 -6.98 -1.46 15.40
C ASP A 8 -5.74 -0.80 16.04
N LEU A 9 -4.84 -1.58 16.65
CA LEU A 9 -3.58 -1.11 17.20
C LEU A 9 -2.65 -0.54 16.11
N ALA A 10 -2.48 -1.25 15.00
CA ALA A 10 -1.66 -0.78 13.88
C ALA A 10 -2.20 0.54 13.32
N LEU A 11 -3.52 0.67 13.22
CA LEU A 11 -4.17 1.91 12.80
C LEU A 11 -3.94 3.04 13.82
N PHE A 12 -4.06 2.76 15.11
CA PHE A 12 -3.74 3.72 16.17
C PHE A 12 -2.29 4.21 16.07
N LEU A 13 -1.32 3.30 15.91
CA LEU A 13 0.10 3.65 15.76
C LEU A 13 0.33 4.53 14.54
N ALA A 14 -0.30 4.23 13.41
CA ALA A 14 -0.22 5.07 12.21
C ALA A 14 -0.79 6.48 12.41
N HIS A 15 -1.82 6.62 13.26
CA HIS A 15 -2.38 7.92 13.63
C HIS A 15 -1.45 8.74 14.52
N VAL A 16 -0.63 8.12 15.36
CA VAL A 16 0.31 8.82 16.24
C VAL A 16 1.73 8.95 15.66
N ALA A 17 2.06 8.21 14.60
CA ALA A 17 3.38 8.19 13.96
C ALA A 17 4.03 9.57 13.70
N PRO A 18 3.32 10.61 13.21
CA PRO A 18 3.92 11.93 13.02
C PRO A 18 4.45 12.59 14.30
N PHE A 19 3.95 12.18 15.47
CA PHE A 19 4.33 12.73 16.77
C PHE A 19 5.44 11.91 17.45
N TYR A 20 5.72 10.69 16.96
CA TYR A 20 6.74 9.78 17.48
C TYR A 20 7.60 9.22 16.33
N PRO A 21 8.26 10.07 15.52
CA PRO A 21 8.93 9.63 14.29
C PRO A 21 10.11 8.70 14.53
N ASN A 22 10.79 8.81 15.68
CA ASN A 22 11.91 7.94 16.02
C ASN A 22 11.42 6.57 16.54
N ASP A 23 10.41 6.57 17.40
CA ASP A 23 9.89 5.34 18.01
C ASP A 23 9.09 4.48 17.02
N LEU A 24 8.53 5.11 15.98
CA LEU A 24 7.69 4.47 14.97
C LEU A 24 8.32 4.47 13.57
N ALA A 25 9.65 4.64 13.49
CA ALA A 25 10.37 4.66 12.22
C ALA A 25 10.22 3.36 11.42
N ASP A 26 10.19 2.22 12.12
CA ASP A 26 10.11 0.88 11.50
C ASP A 26 8.67 0.44 11.20
N LEU A 27 7.66 1.21 11.61
CA LEU A 27 6.25 0.85 11.42
C LEU A 27 5.90 0.59 9.94
N PRO A 28 6.32 1.43 8.96
CA PRO A 28 6.08 1.13 7.55
C PRO A 28 6.59 -0.24 7.11
N ASP A 29 7.84 -0.57 7.48
CA ASP A 29 8.51 -1.80 7.04
C ASP A 29 7.89 -3.03 7.71
N GLN A 30 7.50 -2.92 8.98
CA GLN A 30 6.79 -3.99 9.68
C GLN A 30 5.43 -4.28 9.03
N ILE A 31 4.66 -3.24 8.68
CA ILE A 31 3.35 -3.40 8.04
C ILE A 31 3.50 -3.90 6.61
N GLY A 32 4.47 -3.38 5.87
CA GLY A 32 4.82 -3.82 4.51
C GLY A 32 5.23 -5.29 4.50
N GLY A 33 6.16 -5.69 5.36
CA GLY A 33 6.63 -7.07 5.48
C GLY A 33 5.53 -8.06 5.87
N LEU A 34 4.59 -7.66 6.73
CA LEU A 34 3.43 -8.49 7.07
C LEU A 34 2.53 -8.77 5.85
N LEU A 35 2.34 -7.77 4.99
CA LEU A 35 1.55 -7.93 3.76
C LEU A 35 2.34 -8.68 2.69
N ASP A 36 3.63 -8.41 2.52
CA ASP A 36 4.48 -9.03 1.51
C ASP A 36 4.70 -10.54 1.77
N THR A 37 5.13 -10.89 2.99
CA THR A 37 5.48 -12.29 3.33
C THR A 37 4.24 -13.17 3.54
N ASN A 38 3.13 -12.60 4.07
CA ASN A 38 2.03 -13.40 4.62
C ASN A 38 0.62 -13.01 4.13
N ALA A 39 0.45 -12.11 3.15
CA ALA A 39 -0.87 -11.60 2.78
C ALA A 39 -1.95 -12.69 2.59
N ARG A 40 -1.63 -13.81 1.94
CA ARG A 40 -2.59 -14.90 1.70
C ARG A 40 -3.04 -15.61 2.99
N ALA A 41 -2.18 -15.68 4.00
CA ALA A 41 -2.47 -16.33 5.29
C ALA A 41 -3.21 -15.39 6.26
N LEU A 42 -3.13 -14.08 6.06
CA LEU A 42 -3.82 -13.12 6.91
C LEU A 42 -5.35 -13.18 6.73
N PRO A 43 -6.14 -12.98 7.79
CA PRO A 43 -7.58 -12.76 7.66
C PRO A 43 -7.88 -11.52 6.81
N SER A 44 -8.94 -11.59 6.00
CA SER A 44 -9.33 -10.49 5.09
C SER A 44 -9.48 -9.15 5.80
N GLY A 45 -10.16 -9.13 6.96
CA GLY A 45 -10.32 -7.90 7.75
C GLY A 45 -9.00 -7.29 8.20
N LEU A 46 -8.02 -8.11 8.59
CA LEU A 46 -6.70 -7.64 8.98
C LEU A 46 -5.93 -7.08 7.78
N ARG A 47 -5.96 -7.75 6.61
CA ARG A 47 -5.36 -7.20 5.39
C ARG A 47 -5.89 -5.81 5.06
N VAL A 48 -7.21 -5.60 5.18
CA VAL A 48 -7.83 -4.29 4.94
C VAL A 48 -7.24 -3.24 5.89
N HIS A 49 -7.16 -3.52 7.20
CA HIS A 49 -6.56 -2.59 8.15
C HIS A 49 -5.09 -2.27 7.84
N LEU A 50 -4.27 -3.29 7.53
CA LEU A 50 -2.85 -3.07 7.20
C LEU A 50 -2.67 -2.23 5.93
N VAL A 51 -3.52 -2.42 4.91
CA VAL A 51 -3.51 -1.57 3.72
C VAL A 51 -3.96 -0.14 4.06
N GLN A 52 -4.98 0.04 4.90
CA GLN A 52 -5.38 1.36 5.39
C GLN A 52 -4.25 2.08 6.15
N VAL A 53 -3.48 1.34 6.94
CA VAL A 53 -2.29 1.85 7.63
C VAL A 53 -1.27 2.39 6.63
N LEU A 54 -0.85 1.60 5.64
CA LEU A 54 0.12 2.06 4.63
C LEU A 54 -0.40 3.28 3.86
N ILE A 55 -1.68 3.26 3.46
CA ILE A 55 -2.33 4.41 2.80
C ILE A 55 -2.26 5.66 3.67
N LEU A 56 -2.50 5.54 4.97
CA LEU A 56 -2.44 6.66 5.90
C LEU A 56 -1.01 7.21 6.02
N LEU A 57 -0.01 6.34 6.11
CA LEU A 57 1.40 6.73 6.18
C LEU A 57 1.86 7.43 4.89
N VAL A 58 1.43 6.95 3.71
CA VAL A 58 1.68 7.61 2.42
C VAL A 58 0.99 8.99 2.36
N ASN A 59 -0.28 9.07 2.76
CA ASN A 59 -1.02 10.34 2.78
C ASN A 59 -0.36 11.40 3.69
N ARG A 60 0.31 10.94 4.75
CA ARG A 60 1.06 11.79 5.70
C ARG A 60 2.49 12.09 5.27
N LYS A 61 2.93 11.56 4.11
CA LYS A 61 4.30 11.68 3.60
C LYS A 61 5.36 11.09 4.54
N ILE A 62 4.98 10.09 5.34
CA ILE A 62 5.92 9.29 6.13
C ILE A 62 6.58 8.25 5.22
N VAL A 63 5.82 7.75 4.24
CA VAL A 63 6.29 6.81 3.20
C VAL A 63 6.02 7.43 1.84
N ASP A 64 6.95 7.30 0.91
CA ASP A 64 6.73 7.74 -0.47
C ASP A 64 5.83 6.74 -1.22
N LEU A 65 4.95 7.24 -2.10
CA LEU A 65 4.05 6.37 -2.87
C LEU A 65 4.83 5.31 -3.65
N GLU A 66 5.98 5.71 -4.20
CA GLU A 66 6.85 4.86 -5.03
C GLU A 66 7.29 3.59 -4.29
N ASP A 67 7.56 3.70 -2.97
CA ASP A 67 8.02 2.59 -2.14
C ASP A 67 6.91 1.58 -1.83
N THR A 68 5.64 1.97 -1.99
CA THR A 68 4.47 1.10 -1.75
C THR A 68 3.89 0.52 -3.04
N MET A 69 4.37 0.94 -4.22
CA MET A 69 3.76 0.56 -5.49
C MET A 69 3.84 -0.92 -5.80
N GLU A 70 4.99 -1.55 -5.58
CA GLU A 70 5.17 -2.98 -5.87
C GLU A 70 4.19 -3.81 -5.03
N LEU A 71 4.12 -3.53 -3.72
CA LEU A 71 3.19 -4.20 -2.81
C LEU A 71 1.71 -3.96 -3.20
N PHE A 72 1.30 -2.71 -3.45
CA PHE A 72 -0.10 -2.44 -3.82
C PHE A 72 -0.52 -3.10 -5.14
N MET A 73 0.44 -3.34 -6.03
CA MET A 73 0.22 -4.02 -7.29
C MET A 73 0.20 -5.53 -7.14
N GLU A 74 1.05 -6.11 -6.29
CA GLU A 74 0.95 -7.52 -5.93
C GLU A 74 -0.42 -7.83 -5.28
N LEU A 75 -0.91 -6.94 -4.42
CA LEU A 75 -2.25 -7.05 -3.84
C LEU A 75 -3.37 -7.06 -4.91
N GLN A 76 -3.14 -6.54 -6.13
CA GLN A 76 -4.10 -6.68 -7.23
C GLN A 76 -4.20 -8.13 -7.74
N VAL A 77 -3.14 -8.92 -7.58
CA VAL A 77 -3.12 -10.35 -7.92
C VAL A 77 -3.72 -11.16 -6.77
N ILE A 78 -3.16 -11.01 -5.56
CA ILE A 78 -3.44 -11.91 -4.43
C ILE A 78 -4.53 -11.45 -3.46
N GLY A 79 -4.89 -10.16 -3.48
CA GLY A 79 -5.81 -9.57 -2.52
C GLY A 79 -7.27 -10.02 -2.72
N ASP A 80 -8.08 -9.89 -1.69
CA ASP A 80 -9.54 -10.02 -1.84
C ASP A 80 -10.16 -8.74 -2.44
N ARG A 81 -11.45 -8.80 -2.79
CA ARG A 81 -12.15 -7.70 -3.48
C ARG A 81 -12.03 -6.36 -2.77
N ALA A 82 -12.06 -6.34 -1.43
CA ALA A 82 -11.99 -5.12 -0.65
C ALA A 82 -10.58 -4.51 -0.71
N VAL A 83 -9.56 -5.33 -0.51
CA VAL A 83 -8.15 -4.95 -0.61
C VAL A 83 -7.81 -4.42 -2.01
N LYS A 84 -8.20 -5.14 -3.07
CA LYS A 84 -7.96 -4.71 -4.47
C LYS A 84 -8.54 -3.33 -4.73
N LYS A 85 -9.82 -3.14 -4.39
CA LYS A 85 -10.54 -1.87 -4.55
C LYS A 85 -9.86 -0.73 -3.78
N LEU A 86 -9.45 -0.99 -2.54
CA LEU A 86 -8.84 0.00 -1.66
C LEU A 86 -7.49 0.46 -2.20
N ALA A 87 -6.59 -0.47 -2.51
CA ALA A 87 -5.26 -0.18 -3.04
C ALA A 87 -5.35 0.51 -4.42
N PHE A 88 -6.17 -0.01 -5.34
CA PHE A 88 -6.36 0.60 -6.66
C PHE A 88 -6.88 2.04 -6.55
N SER A 89 -7.91 2.26 -5.73
CA SER A 89 -8.44 3.60 -5.49
C SER A 89 -7.35 4.53 -4.97
N HIS A 90 -6.56 4.09 -3.98
CA HIS A 90 -5.47 4.91 -3.46
C HIS A 90 -4.44 5.27 -4.53
N ILE A 91 -3.96 4.31 -5.33
CA ILE A 91 -3.00 4.56 -6.43
C ILE A 91 -3.52 5.68 -7.35
N VAL A 92 -4.75 5.53 -7.85
CA VAL A 92 -5.35 6.50 -8.79
C VAL A 92 -5.48 7.88 -8.16
N HIS A 93 -5.98 7.96 -6.92
CA HIS A 93 -6.15 9.23 -6.23
C HIS A 93 -4.80 9.90 -5.92
N SER A 94 -3.80 9.13 -5.52
CA SER A 94 -2.46 9.63 -5.20
C SER A 94 -1.77 10.20 -6.44
N ILE A 95 -1.84 9.49 -7.58
CA ILE A 95 -1.30 9.99 -8.87
C ILE A 95 -2.03 11.25 -9.31
N ARG A 96 -3.38 11.28 -9.21
CA ARG A 96 -4.17 12.46 -9.57
C ARG A 96 -3.82 13.67 -8.71
N ARG A 97 -3.69 13.47 -7.39
CA ARG A 97 -3.30 14.54 -6.45
C ARG A 97 -1.90 15.05 -6.74
N MET A 98 -0.94 14.15 -6.98
CA MET A 98 0.44 14.52 -7.29
C MET A 98 0.54 15.39 -8.55
N ASN A 99 -0.34 15.15 -9.54
CA ASN A 99 -0.37 15.90 -10.80
C ASN A 99 -1.36 17.08 -10.81
N GLN A 100 -1.99 17.42 -9.68
CA GLN A 100 -3.06 18.43 -9.65
C GLN A 100 -2.56 19.85 -9.99
N LYS A 101 -1.35 20.22 -9.54
CA LYS A 101 -0.79 21.57 -9.76
C LYS A 101 0.13 21.62 -10.98
N HIS A 102 1.02 20.64 -11.10
CA HIS A 102 1.97 20.51 -12.20
C HIS A 102 2.28 19.03 -12.41
N LYS A 103 2.60 18.62 -13.65
CA LYS A 103 2.99 17.25 -13.94
C LYS A 103 4.38 16.95 -13.36
N ASN A 104 4.49 15.96 -12.48
CA ASN A 104 5.79 15.49 -12.03
C ASN A 104 6.29 14.38 -12.96
N GLU A 105 6.85 14.77 -14.11
CA GLU A 105 7.27 13.83 -15.17
C GLU A 105 8.29 12.78 -14.68
N ALA A 106 9.18 13.15 -13.76
CA ALA A 106 10.13 12.21 -13.17
C ALA A 106 9.44 11.12 -12.34
N LYS A 107 8.58 11.52 -11.39
CA LYS A 107 7.78 10.55 -10.59
C LYS A 107 6.84 9.74 -11.47
N ASN A 108 6.17 10.37 -12.42
CA ASN A 108 5.27 9.70 -13.35
C ASN A 108 6.00 8.62 -14.16
N ARG A 109 7.19 8.90 -14.69
CA ARG A 109 7.98 7.93 -15.45
C ARG A 109 8.37 6.72 -14.60
N LYS A 110 8.75 6.93 -13.34
CA LYS A 110 9.09 5.84 -12.41
C LYS A 110 7.87 4.98 -12.09
N LEU A 111 6.72 5.60 -11.78
CA LEU A 111 5.46 4.90 -11.55
C LEU A 111 5.00 4.11 -12.79
N GLN A 112 5.10 4.70 -13.99
CA GLN A 112 4.80 4.03 -15.25
C GLN A 112 5.68 2.79 -15.45
N GLY A 113 6.98 2.88 -15.15
CA GLY A 113 7.91 1.74 -15.23
C GLY A 113 7.50 0.58 -14.32
N ILE A 114 7.05 0.88 -13.09
CA ILE A 114 6.56 -0.13 -12.15
C ILE A 114 5.26 -0.76 -12.66
N LEU A 115 4.27 0.08 -13.02
CA LEU A 115 2.97 -0.39 -13.52
C LEU A 115 3.10 -1.25 -14.79
N PHE A 116 4.00 -0.87 -15.71
CA PHE A 116 4.20 -1.60 -16.96
C PHE A 116 4.71 -3.02 -16.72
N LYS A 117 5.72 -3.18 -15.85
CA LYS A 117 6.24 -4.51 -15.47
C LYS A 117 5.13 -5.39 -14.91
N LEU A 118 4.24 -4.83 -14.10
CA LEU A 118 3.18 -5.60 -13.43
C LEU A 118 2.01 -5.95 -14.34
N VAL A 119 1.64 -5.08 -15.29
CA VAL A 119 0.67 -5.43 -16.33
C VAL A 119 1.18 -6.58 -17.19
N GLN A 120 2.47 -6.61 -17.51
CA GLN A 120 3.06 -7.74 -18.23
C GLN A 120 2.97 -9.04 -17.42
N VAL A 121 3.28 -9.01 -16.13
CA VAL A 121 3.16 -10.17 -15.23
C VAL A 121 1.71 -10.67 -15.11
N CYS A 122 0.74 -9.78 -14.93
CA CYS A 122 -0.68 -10.15 -14.87
C CYS A 122 -1.22 -10.72 -16.18
N ASN A 123 -0.78 -10.20 -17.33
CA ASN A 123 -1.18 -10.73 -18.64
C ASN A 123 -0.58 -12.12 -18.89
N ILE A 124 0.64 -12.39 -18.41
CA ILE A 124 1.27 -13.72 -18.49
C ILE A 124 0.52 -14.73 -17.60
N LEU A 125 0.07 -14.33 -16.40
CA LEU A 125 -0.68 -15.18 -15.47
C LEU A 125 -2.09 -15.56 -15.97
N HIS A 126 -2.65 -14.84 -16.95
CA HIS A 126 -3.91 -15.21 -17.60
C HIS A 126 -3.75 -16.22 -18.74
N LEU A 127 -2.50 -16.58 -19.11
CA LEU A 127 -2.16 -17.44 -20.24
C LEU A 127 -1.54 -18.79 -19.84
N VAL A 128 -1.42 -19.07 -18.54
CA VAL A 128 -0.92 -20.34 -17.97
C VAL A 128 -1.98 -20.89 -17.04
#